data_AF-A0A3A6P642-F1
#
_entry.id   AF-A0A3A6P642-F1
#
_cell.length_a   1.000
_cell.length_b   1.000
_cell.length_c   1.000
_cell.angle_alpha   90.00
_cell.angle_beta   90.00
_cell.angle_gamma   90.00
#
_symmetry.space_group_name_H-M   'P 1'
#
loop_
_entity.id
_entity.type
_entity.pdbx_description
1 polymer ?
#
loop_
_entity_poly.entity_id
_entity_poly.type
_entity_poly.pdbx_seq_one_letter_code
_entity_poly.pdbx_strand_id
1 'polypeptide(L)' 'MKRIIILATMFFASTLAIAAGTPCEEVKAQIAKKIDANGVKAYSLDIVDKDVDEKGKKVVGTCEGGTKKILYTRR' A
#
# COMPACT_ATOMS: atom_id res chain seq x y z
N MET A 1 -35.24 5.29 1.93
CA MET A 1 -34.73 4.95 3.29
C MET A 1 -34.97 3.47 3.61
N LYS A 2 -33.96 2.59 3.56
CA LYS A 2 -33.75 1.50 4.54
C LYS A 2 -32.46 0.72 4.20
N ARG A 3 -31.35 1.20 4.77
CA ARG A 3 -30.25 0.41 5.38
C ARG A 3 -29.90 -0.93 4.73
N ILE A 4 -29.05 -0.88 3.70
CA ILE A 4 -28.21 -2.03 3.33
C ILE A 4 -26.97 -1.93 4.22
N ILE A 5 -27.05 -2.54 5.39
CA ILE A 5 -25.92 -2.71 6.31
C ILE A 5 -25.05 -3.80 5.70
N ILE A 6 -24.07 -3.40 4.89
CA ILE A 6 -23.02 -4.30 4.44
C ILE A 6 -22.04 -4.38 5.60
N LEU A 7 -22.14 -5.51 6.30
CA LEU A 7 -21.26 -5.99 7.35
C LEU A 7 -19.81 -6.01 6.80
N ALA A 8 -19.08 -4.92 7.01
CA ALA A 8 -17.65 -4.85 6.76
C ALA A 8 -16.93 -5.59 7.92
N THR A 9 -17.01 -6.91 7.91
CA THR A 9 -16.20 -7.77 8.78
C THR A 9 -14.75 -7.69 8.32
N MET A 10 -14.07 -6.64 8.77
CA MET A 10 -12.77 -6.70 9.42
C MET A 10 -11.96 -7.94 9.06
N PHE A 11 -11.29 -7.86 7.91
CA PHE A 11 -10.26 -8.82 7.53
C PHE A 11 -9.03 -8.52 8.39
N PHE A 12 -9.02 -9.09 9.60
CA PHE A 12 -7.83 -9.18 10.44
C PHE A 12 -6.92 -10.23 9.78
N ALA A 13 -6.12 -9.79 8.80
CA ALA A 13 -4.99 -10.56 8.34
C ALA A 13 -3.88 -10.41 9.38
N SER A 14 -3.79 -11.43 10.21
CA SER A 14 -2.82 -11.64 11.27
C SER A 14 -1.38 -11.49 10.79
N THR A 15 -0.54 -11.09 11.76
CA THR A 15 0.89 -11.39 11.89
C THR A 15 1.81 -10.92 10.77
N LEU A 16 2.53 -9.83 11.04
CA LEU A 16 3.97 -9.71 10.73
C LEU A 16 4.67 -9.13 11.96
N ALA A 17 4.80 -9.97 12.99
CA ALA A 17 5.78 -9.75 14.04
C ALA A 17 7.16 -10.11 13.47
N ILE A 18 7.80 -9.17 12.79
CA ILE A 18 9.23 -9.23 12.50
C ILE A 18 9.79 -7.83 12.68
N ALA A 19 10.57 -7.67 13.74
CA ALA A 19 11.23 -6.45 14.17
C ALA A 19 12.45 -6.07 13.28
N ALA A 20 12.36 -6.35 11.98
CA ALA A 20 13.24 -5.82 10.96
C ALA A 20 12.30 -5.30 9.89
N GLY A 21 12.24 -3.98 9.70
CA GLY A 21 11.27 -3.35 8.83
C GLY A 21 11.15 -4.09 7.49
N THR A 22 9.95 -4.50 7.14
CA THR A 22 9.68 -5.26 5.91
C THR A 22 10.37 -4.61 4.71
N PRO A 23 11.15 -5.36 3.91
CA PRO A 23 11.89 -4.79 2.79
C PRO A 23 10.91 -4.17 1.80
N CYS A 24 11.27 -2.99 1.27
CA CYS A 24 10.39 -2.26 0.36
C CYS A 24 9.99 -3.06 -0.88
N GLU A 25 10.82 -4.01 -1.34
CA GLU A 25 10.49 -4.88 -2.46
C GLU A 25 9.29 -5.80 -2.18
N GLU A 26 9.22 -6.39 -0.99
CA GLU A 26 8.12 -7.28 -0.63
C GLU A 26 6.80 -6.51 -0.48
N VAL A 27 6.87 -5.36 0.21
CA VAL A 27 5.70 -4.47 0.36
C VAL A 27 5.23 -3.97 -1.02
N LYS A 28 6.17 -3.59 -1.90
CA LYS A 28 5.87 -3.18 -3.27
C LYS A 28 5.22 -4.30 -4.07
N ALA A 29 5.72 -5.54 -3.96
CA ALA A 29 5.16 -6.70 -4.66
C ALA A 29 3.74 -7.02 -4.18
N GLN A 30 3.47 -6.95 -2.88
CA GLN A 30 2.12 -7.14 -2.34
C GLN A 30 1.15 -6.04 -2.81
N ILE A 31 1.60 -4.78 -2.83
CA ILE A 31 0.80 -3.65 -3.35
C ILE A 31 0.53 -3.84 -4.84
N ALA A 32 1.54 -4.20 -5.64
CA ALA A 32 1.40 -4.47 -7.07
C ALA A 32 0.35 -5.56 -7.32
N LYS A 33 0.45 -6.72 -6.64
CA LYS A 33 -0.55 -7.79 -6.75
C LYS A 33 -1.97 -7.31 -6.44
N LYS A 34 -2.14 -6.47 -5.41
CA LYS A 34 -3.46 -5.89 -5.08
C LYS A 34 -3.94 -4.94 -6.17
N ILE A 35 -3.08 -4.08 -6.72
CA ILE A 35 -3.43 -3.15 -7.79
C ILE A 35 -3.80 -3.90 -9.08
N ASP A 36 -3.01 -4.93 -9.42
CA ASP A 36 -3.24 -5.80 -10.57
C ASP A 36 -4.55 -6.58 -10.43
N ALA A 37 -4.84 -7.10 -9.23
CA ALA A 37 -6.11 -7.78 -8.93
C ALA A 37 -7.33 -6.84 -9.04
N ASN A 38 -7.13 -5.53 -8.82
CA ASN A 38 -8.17 -4.52 -9.07
C ASN A 38 -8.28 -4.14 -10.55
N GLY A 39 -7.52 -4.75 -11.45
CA GLY A 39 -7.58 -4.53 -12.89
C GLY A 39 -6.98 -3.18 -13.34
N VAL A 40 -6.20 -2.53 -12.49
CA VAL A 40 -5.57 -1.24 -12.80
C VAL A 40 -4.37 -1.48 -13.71
N LYS A 41 -4.47 -1.01 -14.96
CA LYS A 41 -3.38 -1.05 -15.93
C LYS A 41 -2.63 0.28 -15.91
N ALA A 42 -1.33 0.23 -16.24
CA ALA A 42 -0.44 1.40 -16.35
C ALA A 42 -0.32 2.23 -15.05
N TYR A 43 0.42 1.71 -14.08
CA TYR A 43 0.78 2.44 -12.86
C TYR A 43 2.28 2.34 -12.56
N SER A 44 2.77 3.25 -11.72
CA SER A 44 4.12 3.23 -11.17
C SER A 44 4.07 3.24 -9.65
N LEU A 45 5.02 2.53 -9.04
CA LEU A 45 5.25 2.46 -7.61
C LEU A 45 6.68 2.93 -7.33
N ASP A 46 6.82 4.14 -6.82
CA ASP A 46 8.10 4.78 -6.49
C ASP A 46 8.35 4.69 -4.99
N ILE A 47 9.53 4.22 -4.58
CA ILE A 47 9.93 4.20 -3.17
C ILE A 47 10.69 5.50 -2.89
N VAL A 48 10.24 6.26 -1.90
CA VAL A 48 10.90 7.48 -1.45
C VAL A 48 11.05 7.47 0.06
N ASP A 49 12.00 8.23 0.60
CA ASP A 49 12.09 8.44 2.04
C ASP A 49 10.85 9.18 2.56
N LYS A 50 10.49 8.94 3.82
CA LYS A 50 9.30 9.51 4.44
C LYS A 50 9.28 11.04 4.39
N ASP A 51 10.46 11.66 4.48
CA ASP A 51 10.66 13.11 4.46
C ASP A 51 10.56 13.72 3.05
N VAL A 52 10.52 12.89 1.99
CA VAL A 52 10.37 13.36 0.62
C VAL A 52 8.92 13.77 0.37
N ASP A 53 8.72 14.96 -0.19
CA ASP A 53 7.39 15.42 -0.57
C ASP A 53 6.78 14.53 -1.66
N GLU A 54 5.49 14.25 -1.51
CA GLU A 54 4.75 13.27 -2.30
C GLU A 54 4.45 13.81 -3.71
N LYS A 55 4.64 15.12 -3.93
CA LYS A 55 4.44 15.83 -5.20
C LYS A 55 3.08 15.52 -5.83
N GLY A 56 2.05 15.38 -4.99
CA GLY A 56 0.68 15.05 -5.40
C GLY A 56 0.45 13.57 -5.78
N LYS A 57 1.42 12.68 -5.57
CA LYS A 57 1.27 11.23 -5.73
C LYS A 57 0.61 10.62 -4.49
N LYS A 58 -0.07 9.48 -4.66
CA LYS A 58 -0.79 8.82 -3.56
C LYS A 58 0.13 7.87 -2.81
N VAL A 59 0.24 8.00 -1.50
CA VAL A 59 0.92 6.97 -0.68
C VAL A 59 0.05 5.72 -0.59
N VAL A 60 0.61 4.58 -0.99
CA VAL A 60 -0.08 3.28 -0.95
C VAL A 60 0.53 2.29 0.03
N GLY A 61 1.67 2.65 0.65
CA GLY A 61 2.27 1.87 1.72
C GLY A 61 3.54 2.50 2.26
N THR A 62 4.05 1.93 3.34
CA THR A 62 5.33 2.28 3.97
C THR A 62 6.13 1.01 4.22
N CYS A 63 7.45 1.08 4.10
CA CYS A 63 8.37 -0.04 4.26
C CYS A 63 9.54 0.34 5.17
N GLU A 64 10.40 -0.63 5.49
CA GLU A 64 11.56 -0.45 6.39
C GLU A 64 11.18 0.13 7.77
N GLY A 65 10.01 -0.26 8.30
CA GLY A 65 9.55 0.21 9.61
C GLY A 65 9.02 1.65 9.59
N GLY A 66 8.74 2.21 8.40
CA GLY A 66 8.16 3.54 8.24
C GLY A 66 9.16 4.63 7.90
N THR A 67 10.41 4.30 7.60
CA THR A 67 11.42 5.23 7.08
C THR A 67 11.20 5.58 5.62
N LYS A 68 10.62 4.66 4.84
CA LYS A 68 10.30 4.84 3.43
C LYS A 68 8.81 4.65 3.16
N LYS A 69 8.32 5.36 2.13
CA LYS A 69 6.95 5.29 1.64
C LYS A 69 6.92 4.97 0.15
N ILE A 70 5.84 4.33 -0.28
CA ILE A 70 5.62 3.89 -1.65
C ILE A 70 4.56 4.79 -2.26
N LEU A 71 4.96 5.59 -3.23
CA LEU A 71 4.11 6.50 -3.99
C LEU A 71 3.56 5.79 -5.21
N TYR A 72 2.25 5.89 -5.37
CA TYR A 72 1.50 5.42 -6.51
C TYR A 72 1.23 6.56 -7.47
N THR A 73 1.56 6.33 -8.73
CA THR A 73 1.20 7.20 -9.85
C THR A 73 0.45 6.39 -10.89
N ARG A 74 -0.73 6.83 -11.27
CA ARG A 74 -1.46 6.26 -12.41
C ARG A 74 -1.09 7.03 -13.67
N ARG A 75 -0.84 6.31 -14.77
CA ARG A 75 -0.63 6.89 -16.10
C ARG A 75 -1.92 6.89 -16.91
#